data_AF-A0A061EGR6-F1
#
_entry.id   AF-A0A061EGR6-F1
#
_cell.length_a   1.000
_cell.length_b   1.000
_cell.length_c   1.000
_cell.angle_alpha   90.00
_cell.angle_beta   90.00
_cell.angle_gamma   90.00
#
_symmetry.space_group_name_H-M   'P 1'
#
loop_
_entity.id
_entity.type
_entity.pdbx_description
1 polymer ?
#
loop_
_entity_poly.entity_id
_entity_poly.type
_entity_poly.pdbx_seq_one_letter_code
_entity_poly.pdbx_strand_id
1 'polypeptide(L)'
;MTVIKLKSGGLWVHAPIAPTKECIKLLKELGAPVEYIVLPTFAYEHKIFVGPFSRKFPKAQVWVAPRQWSWPLNLPLEFFGIFRAKILEDEDLSTPWADEIEQKVLSSPEVDAVIYVPKKPPECINKEYLLASAKNGLAVKLLSKGKKVPDEPVVDNEINRQKGWERMVLQILFLGPSNLLEPNASFAQMSQKLIVSPIIKTLVFSKVPEKIRDWIDGIARDWKFKRIIPAHFAGPIKAGRAELLAAFAFLDDLLGERYITRPSLALLFTSLMGKAASYFPPDDMKTLSSLDELLVSVGAVKKTVSGRER
;
A
#
# COMPACT_ATOMS: atom_id res chain seq x y z
N MET A 1 8.82 -3.32 -5.08
CA MET A 1 9.36 -4.54 -5.73
C MET A 1 9.92 -5.47 -4.68
N THR A 2 9.54 -6.74 -4.74
CA THR A 2 10.07 -7.82 -3.91
C THR A 2 10.66 -8.89 -4.81
N VAL A 3 11.79 -9.47 -4.44
CA VAL A 3 12.48 -10.50 -5.22
C VAL A 3 12.71 -11.72 -4.35
N ILE A 4 12.26 -12.89 -4.81
CA ILE A 4 12.43 -14.17 -4.13
C ILE A 4 13.20 -15.10 -5.07
N LYS A 5 14.22 -15.79 -4.54
CA LYS A 5 14.89 -16.87 -5.25
C LYS A 5 14.12 -18.17 -4.99
N LEU A 6 13.59 -18.75 -6.06
CA LEU A 6 12.79 -19.97 -6.05
C LEU A 6 13.65 -21.23 -5.94
N LYS A 7 13.05 -22.37 -5.58
CA LYS A 7 13.70 -23.69 -5.61
C LYS A 7 14.20 -24.07 -7.00
N SER A 8 13.56 -23.57 -8.06
CA SER A 8 14.02 -23.74 -9.46
C SER A 8 15.42 -23.17 -9.71
N GLY A 9 15.89 -22.26 -8.84
CA GLY A 9 17.13 -21.52 -8.99
C GLY A 9 16.96 -20.14 -9.62
N GLY A 10 15.78 -19.81 -10.14
CA GLY A 10 15.46 -18.50 -10.71
C GLY A 10 14.82 -17.51 -9.72
N LEU A 11 14.58 -16.30 -10.22
CA LEU A 11 14.00 -15.20 -9.46
C LEU A 11 12.54 -14.98 -9.84
N TRP A 12 11.72 -14.87 -8.80
CA TRP A 12 10.35 -14.41 -8.83
C TRP A 12 10.30 -12.95 -8.40
N VAL A 13 9.92 -12.06 -9.31
CA VAL A 13 9.93 -10.60 -9.11
C VAL A 13 8.50 -10.10 -9.00
N HIS A 14 8.13 -9.57 -7.84
CA HIS A 14 6.79 -9.06 -7.55
C HIS A 14 6.75 -7.54 -7.51
N ALA A 15 5.75 -6.96 -8.19
CA ALA A 15 5.56 -5.52 -8.35
C ALA A 15 6.85 -4.80 -8.79
N PRO A 16 7.35 -5.08 -10.02
CA PRO A 16 8.60 -4.48 -10.51
C PRO A 16 8.51 -2.96 -10.55
N ILE A 17 9.64 -2.31 -10.26
CA ILE A 17 9.80 -0.85 -10.38
C ILE A 17 10.52 -0.51 -11.68
N ALA A 18 10.78 0.78 -11.93
CA ALA A 18 11.53 1.22 -13.09
C ALA A 18 12.84 0.42 -13.25
N PRO A 19 13.11 -0.20 -14.42
CA PRO A 19 14.31 -0.99 -14.67
C PRO A 19 15.53 -0.10 -14.92
N THR A 20 15.91 0.72 -13.94
CA THR A 20 17.10 1.57 -13.99
C THR A 20 18.36 0.71 -14.03
N LYS A 21 19.51 1.32 -14.38
CA LYS A 21 20.79 0.60 -14.41
C LYS A 21 21.13 0.01 -13.04
N GLU A 22 20.84 0.75 -11.98
CA GLU A 22 21.04 0.37 -10.57
C GLU A 22 20.15 -0.81 -10.20
N CYS A 23 18.84 -0.73 -10.51
CA CYS A 23 17.89 -1.81 -10.24
C CYS A 23 18.31 -3.12 -10.95
N ILE A 24 18.69 -3.03 -12.22
CA ILE A 24 19.10 -4.20 -13.00
C ILE A 24 20.44 -4.76 -12.49
N LYS A 25 21.37 -3.90 -12.07
CA LYS A 25 22.63 -4.32 -11.45
C LYS A 25 22.37 -5.12 -10.17
N LEU A 26 21.55 -4.60 -9.25
CA LEU A 26 21.18 -5.29 -8.01
C LEU A 26 20.54 -6.66 -8.25
N LEU A 27 19.67 -6.78 -9.26
CA LEU A 27 19.08 -8.07 -9.64
C LEU A 27 20.12 -9.07 -10.16
N LYS A 28 21.09 -8.60 -10.97
CA LYS A 28 22.16 -9.45 -11.50
C LYS A 28 23.10 -9.95 -10.41
N GLU A 29 23.34 -9.15 -9.37
CA GLU A 29 24.16 -9.52 -8.20
C GLU A 29 23.56 -10.71 -7.42
N LEU A 30 22.26 -11.00 -7.55
CA LEU A 30 21.62 -12.18 -6.96
C LEU A 30 22.04 -13.51 -7.64
N GLY A 31 22.74 -13.45 -8.79
CA GLY A 31 23.33 -14.62 -9.44
C GLY A 31 22.32 -15.64 -9.96
N ALA A 32 21.11 -15.21 -10.32
CA ALA A 32 20.02 -16.06 -10.79
C ALA A 32 19.24 -15.40 -11.93
N PRO A 33 18.69 -16.17 -12.89
CA PRO A 33 17.87 -15.62 -13.96
C PRO A 33 16.51 -15.16 -13.43
N VAL A 34 15.95 -14.08 -13.97
CA VAL A 34 14.55 -13.71 -13.71
C VAL A 34 13.65 -14.67 -14.49
N GLU A 35 12.89 -15.50 -13.76
CA GLU A 35 11.97 -16.49 -14.34
C GLU A 35 10.54 -15.96 -14.40
N TYR A 36 10.11 -15.22 -13.39
CA TYR A 36 8.74 -14.75 -13.28
C TYR A 36 8.68 -13.27 -12.91
N ILE A 37 7.80 -12.53 -13.58
CA ILE A 37 7.48 -11.14 -13.27
C ILE A 37 6.00 -11.08 -12.93
N VAL A 38 5.66 -10.63 -11.73
CA VAL A 38 4.30 -10.59 -11.20
C VAL A 38 3.83 -9.16 -11.01
N LEU A 39 2.74 -8.79 -11.69
CA LEU A 39 1.97 -7.59 -11.46
C LEU A 39 0.78 -7.94 -10.55
N PRO A 40 0.83 -7.60 -9.25
CA PRO A 40 -0.15 -8.12 -8.28
C PRO A 40 -1.41 -7.25 -8.11
N THR A 41 -1.48 -6.13 -8.82
CA THR A 41 -2.50 -5.09 -8.62
C THR A 41 -2.89 -4.50 -9.97
N PHE A 42 -4.07 -3.87 -10.04
CA PHE A 42 -4.44 -3.08 -11.22
C PHE A 42 -3.84 -1.67 -11.19
N ALA A 43 -3.31 -1.23 -10.05
CA ALA A 43 -2.88 0.14 -9.80
C ALA A 43 -1.80 0.58 -10.80
N TYR A 44 -2.03 1.73 -11.42
CA TYR A 44 -1.27 2.17 -12.60
C TYR A 44 0.22 2.36 -12.30
N GLU A 45 0.54 2.86 -11.11
CA GLU A 45 1.89 3.09 -10.61
C GLU A 45 2.72 1.80 -10.49
N HIS A 46 2.07 0.65 -10.30
CA HIS A 46 2.73 -0.66 -10.32
C HIS A 46 2.77 -1.28 -11.72
N LYS A 47 1.82 -0.90 -12.58
CA LYS A 47 1.65 -1.44 -13.94
C LYS A 47 2.64 -0.83 -14.93
N ILE A 48 2.88 0.47 -14.84
CA ILE A 48 3.64 1.24 -15.84
C ILE A 48 5.05 0.68 -16.09
N PHE A 49 5.68 0.07 -15.09
CA PHE A 49 7.03 -0.45 -15.20
C PHE A 49 7.12 -1.91 -15.66
N VAL A 50 6.01 -2.66 -15.68
CA VAL A 50 6.02 -4.09 -16.02
C VAL A 50 6.48 -4.32 -17.46
N GLY A 51 5.95 -3.56 -18.43
CA GLY A 51 6.36 -3.64 -19.84
C GLY A 51 7.85 -3.31 -20.06
N PRO A 52 8.34 -2.14 -19.59
CA PRO A 52 9.77 -1.83 -19.62
C PRO A 52 10.66 -2.86 -18.95
N PHE A 53 10.23 -3.40 -17.81
CA PHE A 53 11.00 -4.38 -17.03
C PHE A 53 11.05 -5.75 -17.74
N SER A 54 9.94 -6.23 -18.28
CA SER A 54 9.90 -7.49 -19.05
C SER A 54 10.79 -7.46 -20.28
N ARG A 55 10.95 -6.30 -20.94
CA ARG A 55 11.90 -6.13 -22.05
C ARG A 55 13.37 -6.34 -21.64
N LYS A 56 13.73 -6.11 -20.37
CA LYS A 56 15.07 -6.40 -19.85
C LYS A 56 15.28 -7.89 -19.54
N PHE A 57 14.20 -8.63 -19.34
CA PHE A 57 14.20 -10.06 -19.02
C PHE A 57 13.24 -10.81 -19.96
N PRO A 58 13.53 -10.89 -21.27
CA PRO A 58 12.58 -11.36 -22.28
C PRO A 58 12.22 -12.85 -22.17
N LYS A 59 12.98 -13.62 -21.37
CA LYS A 59 12.72 -15.03 -21.07
C LYS A 59 11.76 -15.23 -19.89
N ALA A 60 11.52 -14.19 -19.08
CA ALA A 60 10.65 -14.28 -17.92
C ALA A 60 9.18 -14.37 -18.34
N GLN A 61 8.42 -15.26 -17.70
CA GLN A 61 6.97 -15.32 -17.87
C GLN A 61 6.31 -14.23 -17.02
N VAL A 62 5.47 -13.41 -17.63
CA VAL A 62 4.71 -12.38 -16.93
C VAL A 62 3.40 -12.97 -16.40
N TRP A 63 3.06 -12.65 -15.16
CA TRP A 63 1.79 -12.94 -14.52
C TRP A 63 1.14 -11.65 -14.02
N VAL A 64 -0.17 -11.54 -14.16
CA VAL A 64 -0.93 -10.34 -13.79
C VAL A 64 -2.12 -10.71 -12.91
N ALA A 65 -2.42 -9.87 -11.93
CA ALA A 65 -3.67 -9.95 -11.19
C ALA A 65 -4.85 -9.84 -12.17
N PRO A 66 -5.97 -10.52 -11.91
CA PRO A 66 -7.12 -10.52 -12.81
C PRO A 66 -7.69 -9.11 -12.98
N ARG A 67 -8.46 -8.91 -14.05
CA ARG A 67 -9.19 -7.67 -14.34
C ARG A 67 -8.29 -6.43 -14.40
N GLN A 68 -7.14 -6.57 -15.05
CA GLN A 68 -6.33 -5.44 -15.46
C GLN A 68 -7.18 -4.49 -16.29
N TRP A 69 -7.33 -3.26 -15.79
CA TRP A 69 -8.16 -2.24 -16.41
C TRP A 69 -7.42 -0.92 -16.52
N SER A 70 -7.90 -0.03 -17.38
CA SER A 70 -7.45 1.35 -17.50
C SER A 70 -8.63 2.31 -17.60
N TRP A 71 -8.48 3.51 -17.04
CA TRP A 71 -9.46 4.58 -17.18
C TRP A 71 -9.08 5.50 -18.35
N PRO A 72 -10.03 6.02 -19.14
CA PRO A 72 -11.48 5.74 -19.11
C PRO A 72 -11.88 4.47 -19.90
N LEU A 73 -10.95 3.87 -20.64
CA LEU A 73 -11.19 2.72 -21.53
C LEU A 73 -10.40 1.50 -21.06
N ASN A 74 -11.04 0.33 -21.04
CA ASN A 74 -10.37 -0.93 -20.70
C ASN A 74 -9.44 -1.38 -21.84
N LEU A 75 -8.20 -0.88 -21.84
CA LEU A 75 -7.22 -1.17 -22.89
C LEU A 75 -6.56 -2.53 -22.66
N PRO A 76 -6.27 -3.28 -23.73
CA PRO A 76 -5.56 -4.54 -23.65
C PRO A 76 -4.14 -4.33 -23.09
N LEU A 77 -3.59 -5.36 -22.43
CA LEU A 77 -2.27 -5.31 -21.77
C LEU A 77 -1.12 -4.97 -22.71
N GLU A 78 -1.25 -5.36 -23.97
CA GLU A 78 -0.31 -5.11 -25.05
C GLU A 78 -0.09 -3.61 -25.27
N PHE A 79 -1.11 -2.78 -25.01
CA PHE A 79 -0.99 -1.32 -25.11
C PHE A 79 -0.03 -0.75 -24.06
N PHE A 80 0.14 -1.44 -22.93
CA PHE A 80 1.13 -1.13 -21.89
C PHE A 80 2.47 -1.85 -22.11
N GLY A 81 2.64 -2.53 -23.26
CA GLY A 81 3.81 -3.32 -23.58
C GLY A 81 3.94 -4.60 -22.76
N ILE A 82 2.83 -5.10 -22.21
CA ILE A 82 2.77 -6.35 -21.45
C ILE A 82 2.21 -7.43 -22.37
N PHE A 83 3.08 -8.32 -22.85
CA PHE A 83 2.72 -9.36 -23.82
C PHE A 83 2.76 -10.75 -23.19
N ARG A 84 1.88 -11.64 -23.65
CA ARG A 84 1.85 -13.07 -23.24
C ARG A 84 1.72 -13.27 -21.73
N ALA A 85 1.02 -12.36 -21.05
CA ALA A 85 0.80 -12.47 -19.61
C ALA A 85 -0.19 -13.60 -19.29
N LYS A 86 0.09 -14.34 -18.20
CA LYS A 86 -0.87 -15.25 -17.58
C LYS A 86 -1.64 -14.54 -16.47
N ILE A 87 -2.85 -14.97 -16.20
CA ILE A 87 -3.70 -14.38 -15.16
C ILE A 87 -3.48 -15.16 -13.86
N LEU A 88 -3.30 -14.45 -12.74
CA LEU A 88 -3.28 -15.05 -11.42
C LEU A 88 -4.69 -15.46 -11.00
N GLU A 89 -4.80 -16.63 -10.39
CA GLU A 89 -6.03 -17.18 -9.85
C GLU A 89 -5.88 -17.42 -8.34
N ASP A 90 -6.99 -17.29 -7.61
CA ASP A 90 -7.01 -17.48 -6.16
C ASP A 90 -6.68 -18.93 -5.82
N GLU A 91 -5.72 -19.14 -4.91
CA GLU A 91 -5.27 -20.48 -4.47
C GLU A 91 -4.83 -21.43 -5.59
N ASP A 92 -4.35 -20.88 -6.72
CA ASP A 92 -3.98 -21.68 -7.88
C ASP A 92 -2.70 -22.52 -7.67
N LEU A 93 -2.93 -23.82 -7.49
CA LEU A 93 -1.92 -24.86 -7.31
C LEU A 93 -1.20 -25.26 -8.61
N SER A 94 -1.62 -24.74 -9.77
CA SER A 94 -0.97 -24.98 -11.06
C SER A 94 0.13 -23.97 -11.37
N THR A 95 0.29 -22.92 -10.56
CA THR A 95 1.39 -21.96 -10.73
C THR A 95 2.76 -22.65 -10.57
N PRO A 96 3.79 -22.24 -11.33
CA PRO A 96 5.11 -22.88 -11.26
C PRO A 96 5.82 -22.80 -9.90
N TRP A 97 5.34 -21.97 -8.98
CA TRP A 97 5.88 -21.78 -7.63
C TRP A 97 4.92 -22.29 -6.54
N ALA A 98 3.84 -22.98 -6.89
CA ALA A 98 2.79 -23.38 -5.95
C ALA A 98 3.29 -24.30 -4.81
N ASP A 99 4.40 -25.02 -5.01
CA ASP A 99 5.01 -25.89 -4.00
C ASP A 99 5.85 -25.13 -2.96
N GLU A 100 6.01 -23.82 -3.12
CA GLU A 100 6.80 -22.98 -2.21
C GLU A 100 6.17 -21.62 -1.86
N ILE A 101 5.32 -21.06 -2.72
CA ILE A 101 4.61 -19.80 -2.49
C ILE A 101 3.11 -20.03 -2.66
N GLU A 102 2.40 -20.01 -1.54
CA GLU A 102 0.94 -19.94 -1.51
C GLU A 102 0.47 -18.56 -1.97
N GLN A 103 -0.65 -18.50 -2.71
CA GLN A 103 -1.22 -17.22 -3.18
C GLN A 103 -2.72 -17.15 -2.91
N LYS A 104 -3.17 -15.95 -2.53
CA LYS A 104 -4.59 -15.61 -2.44
C LYS A 104 -4.82 -14.30 -3.17
N VAL A 105 -5.82 -14.26 -4.03
CA VAL A 105 -6.16 -13.12 -4.89
C VAL A 105 -7.43 -12.46 -4.38
N LEU A 106 -7.36 -11.17 -4.07
CA LEU A 106 -8.54 -10.41 -3.67
C LEU A 106 -9.41 -10.09 -4.88
N SER A 107 -10.54 -10.78 -5.03
CA SER A 107 -11.50 -10.56 -6.12
C SER A 107 -12.36 -9.30 -5.90
N SER A 108 -11.71 -8.15 -6.17
CA SER A 108 -12.27 -6.80 -6.24
C SER A 108 -12.27 -6.06 -4.93
N PRO A 109 -11.50 -4.97 -4.80
CA PRO A 109 -10.46 -4.41 -5.69
C PRO A 109 -9.03 -4.94 -5.39
N GLU A 110 -8.29 -5.32 -6.44
CA GLU A 110 -6.88 -5.73 -6.39
C GLU A 110 -5.96 -4.52 -6.17
N VAL A 111 -5.78 -4.12 -4.91
CA VAL A 111 -4.86 -3.05 -4.49
C VAL A 111 -3.95 -3.51 -3.36
N ASP A 112 -2.90 -2.73 -3.09
CA ASP A 112 -2.01 -2.96 -1.97
C ASP A 112 -2.79 -2.92 -0.63
N ALA A 113 -2.48 -3.89 0.23
CA ALA A 113 -3.25 -4.12 1.44
C ALA A 113 -2.74 -3.30 2.64
N VAL A 114 -1.45 -3.42 2.95
CA VAL A 114 -0.87 -2.89 4.19
C VAL A 114 0.45 -2.18 3.95
N ILE A 115 0.74 -1.22 4.81
CA ILE A 115 1.96 -0.43 4.83
C ILE A 115 2.60 -0.44 6.22
N TYR A 116 3.91 -0.19 6.28
CA TYR A 116 4.62 0.00 7.54
C TYR A 116 5.56 1.20 7.45
N VAL A 117 5.17 2.31 8.08
CA VAL A 117 5.92 3.57 8.01
C VAL A 117 7.11 3.52 8.98
N PRO A 118 8.37 3.53 8.51
CA PRO A 118 9.52 3.58 9.42
C PRO A 118 9.60 4.95 10.10
N LYS A 119 10.07 4.94 11.36
CA LYS A 119 10.23 6.16 12.16
C LYS A 119 11.25 7.13 11.54
N LYS A 120 12.36 6.58 11.03
CA LYS A 120 13.43 7.33 10.36
C LYS A 120 13.31 7.19 8.84
N PRO A 121 13.78 8.17 8.06
CA PRO A 121 13.85 8.04 6.61
C PRO A 121 14.68 6.81 6.21
N PRO A 122 14.19 5.96 5.28
CA PRO A 122 14.99 4.91 4.68
C PRO A 122 16.22 5.45 3.98
N GLU A 123 17.32 4.70 4.01
CA GLU A 123 18.59 5.07 3.37
C GLU A 123 18.46 5.24 1.85
N CYS A 124 17.51 4.56 1.22
CA CYS A 124 17.25 4.68 -0.21
C CYS A 124 16.61 6.02 -0.61
N ILE A 125 16.10 6.81 0.35
CA ILE A 125 15.57 8.13 0.05
C ILE A 125 16.72 9.13 -0.01
N ASN A 126 16.88 9.72 -1.18
CA ASN A 126 17.88 10.74 -1.43
C ASN A 126 17.71 11.95 -0.47
N LYS A 127 18.81 12.39 0.13
CA LYS A 127 18.83 13.45 1.15
C LYS A 127 18.31 14.78 0.60
N GLU A 128 18.58 15.12 -0.65
CA GLU A 128 18.11 16.35 -1.28
C GLU A 128 16.57 16.39 -1.35
N TYR A 129 15.91 15.25 -1.58
CA TYR A 129 14.44 15.15 -1.55
C TYR A 129 13.85 15.29 -0.14
N LEU A 130 14.54 14.78 0.87
CA LEU A 130 14.16 15.02 2.27
C LEU A 130 14.24 16.51 2.59
N LEU A 131 15.36 17.16 2.26
CA LEU A 131 15.54 18.59 2.51
C LEU A 131 14.55 19.45 1.69
N ALA A 132 14.26 19.07 0.44
CA ALA A 132 13.23 19.73 -0.36
C ALA A 132 11.85 19.64 0.28
N SER A 133 11.49 18.46 0.81
CA SER A 133 10.22 18.24 1.53
C SER A 133 10.17 18.99 2.87
N ALA A 134 11.31 19.26 3.48
CA ALA A 134 11.42 20.04 4.72
C ALA A 134 11.26 21.55 4.51
N LYS A 135 11.39 22.06 3.27
CA LYS A 135 11.16 23.47 2.95
C LYS A 135 9.70 23.84 3.14
N ASN A 136 9.45 25.05 3.61
CA ASN A 136 8.10 25.61 3.73
C ASN A 136 7.59 26.08 2.36
N GLY A 137 7.38 25.11 1.46
CA GLY A 137 6.86 25.35 0.11
C GLY A 137 5.38 25.72 0.09
N LEU A 138 4.81 25.79 -1.11
CA LEU A 138 3.42 26.19 -1.34
C LEU A 138 2.42 25.34 -0.52
N ALA A 139 2.60 24.02 -0.49
CA ALA A 139 1.74 23.12 0.27
C ALA A 139 1.70 23.47 1.78
N VAL A 140 2.85 23.76 2.39
CA VAL A 140 2.93 24.16 3.80
C VAL A 140 2.25 25.50 4.02
N LYS A 141 2.43 26.46 3.11
CA LYS A 141 1.81 27.79 3.19
C LYS A 141 0.28 27.69 3.11
N LEU A 142 -0.25 26.91 2.16
CA LEU A 142 -1.70 26.69 2.01
C LEU A 142 -2.30 25.96 3.22
N LEU A 143 -1.60 24.97 3.77
CA LEU A 143 -2.09 24.13 4.87
C LEU A 143 -1.79 24.70 6.26
N SER A 144 -1.17 25.88 6.35
CA SER A 144 -0.81 26.52 7.63
C SER A 144 -2.00 27.12 8.39
N LYS A 145 -3.21 27.14 7.79
CA LYS A 145 -4.45 27.70 8.39
C LYS A 145 -4.26 29.11 8.98
N GLY A 146 -3.46 29.95 8.31
CA GLY A 146 -3.19 31.33 8.74
C GLY A 146 -2.10 31.47 9.82
N LYS A 147 -1.45 30.39 10.24
CA LYS A 147 -0.24 30.48 11.09
C LYS A 147 0.90 31.16 10.33
N LYS A 148 1.72 31.94 11.05
CA LYS A 148 2.96 32.50 10.49
C LYS A 148 3.88 31.35 10.09
N VAL A 149 4.24 31.29 8.82
CA VAL A 149 5.18 30.29 8.28
C VAL A 149 6.57 30.92 8.24
N PRO A 150 7.54 30.40 9.01
CA PRO A 150 8.92 30.88 8.94
C PRO A 150 9.50 30.67 7.53
N ASP A 151 10.22 31.68 7.02
CA ASP A 151 10.93 31.60 5.74
C ASP A 151 12.43 31.47 5.98
N GLU A 152 12.80 30.42 6.70
CA GLU A 152 14.19 30.14 7.06
C GLU A 152 14.82 29.15 6.07
N PRO A 153 16.09 29.34 5.69
CA PRO A 153 16.82 28.36 4.89
C PRO A 153 16.87 27.00 5.59
N VAL A 154 16.53 25.94 4.85
CA VAL A 154 16.65 24.56 5.35
C VAL A 154 18.11 24.13 5.26
N VAL A 155 18.77 24.02 6.41
CA VAL A 155 20.14 23.48 6.55
C VAL A 155 20.10 21.95 6.60
N ASP A 156 21.11 21.29 6.04
CA ASP A 156 21.23 19.83 6.11
C ASP A 156 21.61 19.36 7.53
N ASN A 157 20.64 18.80 8.25
CA ASN A 157 20.83 18.19 9.57
C ASN A 157 19.78 17.09 9.81
N GLU A 158 19.95 16.27 10.86
CA GLU A 158 19.04 15.15 11.14
C GLU A 158 17.59 15.62 11.37
N ILE A 159 17.40 16.76 12.04
CA ILE A 159 16.08 17.33 12.34
C ILE A 159 15.33 17.68 11.05
N ASN A 160 15.99 18.37 10.11
CA ASN A 160 15.37 18.76 8.85
C ASN A 160 15.15 17.58 7.92
N ARG A 161 16.07 16.60 7.88
CA ARG A 161 15.85 15.35 7.13
C ARG A 161 14.65 14.57 7.69
N GLN A 162 14.53 14.48 9.01
CA GLN A 162 13.38 13.86 9.67
C GLN A 162 12.09 14.62 9.39
N LYS A 163 12.08 15.96 9.51
CA LYS A 163 10.90 16.78 9.19
C LYS A 163 10.46 16.61 7.74
N GLY A 164 11.40 16.55 6.81
CA GLY A 164 11.15 16.25 5.41
C GLY A 164 10.50 14.88 5.21
N TRP A 165 10.99 13.87 5.93
CA TRP A 165 10.41 12.53 5.93
C TRP A 165 8.97 12.52 6.44
N GLU A 166 8.71 13.14 7.59
CA GLU A 166 7.37 13.20 8.19
C GLU A 166 6.37 13.87 7.24
N ARG A 167 6.76 14.99 6.60
CA ARG A 167 5.94 15.68 5.60
C ARG A 167 5.68 14.85 4.35
N MET A 168 6.69 14.13 3.88
CA MET A 168 6.58 13.28 2.69
C MET A 168 5.58 12.15 2.94
N VAL A 169 5.70 11.47 4.09
CA VAL A 169 4.76 10.41 4.49
C VAL A 169 3.33 10.94 4.58
N LEU A 170 3.11 12.06 5.27
CA LEU A 170 1.76 12.60 5.43
C LEU A 170 1.12 13.01 4.10
N GLN A 171 1.91 13.59 3.18
CA GLN A 171 1.40 13.93 1.85
C GLN A 171 1.03 12.68 1.04
N ILE A 172 1.87 11.64 1.09
CA ILE A 172 1.60 10.36 0.41
C ILE A 172 0.33 9.69 0.97
N LEU A 173 0.12 9.74 2.29
CA LEU A 173 -0.96 9.01 2.94
C LEU A 173 -2.31 9.74 2.95
N PHE A 174 -2.32 11.08 2.89
CA PHE A 174 -3.55 11.87 3.01
C PHE A 174 -3.88 12.73 1.79
N LEU A 175 -2.99 12.82 0.80
CA LEU A 175 -3.04 13.73 -0.37
C LEU A 175 -3.03 15.23 -0.01
N GLY A 176 -3.77 15.64 1.01
CA GLY A 176 -3.80 16.98 1.59
C GLY A 176 -3.95 16.90 3.11
N PRO A 177 -2.88 16.57 3.86
CA PRO A 177 -2.91 16.56 5.32
C PRO A 177 -3.17 17.96 5.88
N SER A 178 -3.72 18.06 7.07
CA SER A 178 -4.22 19.30 7.67
C SER A 178 -3.13 20.22 8.22
N ASN A 179 -1.96 19.69 8.55
CA ASN A 179 -0.85 20.43 9.13
C ASN A 179 0.51 19.85 8.70
N LEU A 180 1.13 20.46 7.68
CA LEU A 180 2.52 20.17 7.33
C LEU A 180 3.52 21.06 8.06
N LEU A 181 3.08 22.12 8.74
CA LEU A 181 3.99 22.99 9.49
C LEU A 181 4.60 22.23 10.68
N GLU A 182 3.76 21.48 11.38
CA GLU A 182 4.08 20.68 12.58
C GLU A 182 3.64 19.21 12.38
N PRO A 183 4.36 18.43 11.54
CA PRO A 183 3.92 17.11 11.09
C PRO A 183 4.02 16.01 12.17
N ASN A 184 4.74 16.26 13.26
CA ASN A 184 5.21 15.23 14.19
C ASN A 184 4.07 14.47 14.89
N ALA A 185 3.01 15.18 15.32
CA ALA A 185 1.90 14.57 16.04
C ALA A 185 1.14 13.57 15.15
N SER A 186 0.80 13.96 13.92
CA SER A 186 0.16 13.06 12.95
C SER A 186 1.09 11.91 12.58
N PHE A 187 2.35 12.19 12.27
CA PHE A 187 3.32 11.15 11.91
C PHE A 187 3.52 10.11 13.03
N ALA A 188 3.59 10.54 14.29
CA ALA A 188 3.74 9.65 15.43
C ALA A 188 2.57 8.66 15.58
N GLN A 189 1.36 9.04 15.16
CA GLN A 189 0.18 8.15 15.24
C GLN A 189 0.23 6.97 14.26
N MET A 190 0.96 7.08 13.15
CA MET A 190 1.04 6.06 12.10
C MET A 190 2.42 5.39 11.97
N SER A 191 3.49 6.05 12.41
CA SER A 191 4.84 5.47 12.35
C SER A 191 4.97 4.21 13.22
N GLN A 192 5.78 3.26 12.75
CA GLN A 192 6.04 1.96 13.38
C GLN A 192 4.80 1.07 13.59
N LYS A 193 3.74 1.29 12.81
CA LYS A 193 2.52 0.48 12.84
C LYS A 193 2.28 -0.16 11.48
N LEU A 194 1.77 -1.39 11.51
CA LEU A 194 1.18 -2.02 10.36
C LEU A 194 -0.24 -1.49 10.23
N ILE A 195 -0.53 -0.79 9.13
CA ILE A 195 -1.83 -0.17 8.88
C ILE A 195 -2.25 -0.40 7.44
N VAL A 196 -3.56 -0.40 7.18
CA VAL A 196 -4.07 -0.14 5.83
C VAL A 196 -3.94 1.35 5.56
N SER A 197 -3.44 1.76 4.39
CA SER A 197 -3.27 3.18 4.10
C SER A 197 -4.61 3.94 4.13
N PRO A 198 -4.66 5.22 4.54
CA PRO A 198 -5.91 5.98 4.60
C PRO A 198 -6.63 6.07 3.25
N ILE A 199 -5.86 6.21 2.15
CA ILE A 199 -6.38 6.25 0.78
C ILE A 199 -7.10 4.94 0.45
N ILE A 200 -6.44 3.79 0.65
CA ILE A 200 -7.03 2.49 0.32
C ILE A 200 -8.20 2.17 1.25
N LYS A 201 -8.07 2.45 2.55
CA LYS A 201 -9.18 2.31 3.50
C LYS A 201 -10.41 3.07 3.02
N THR A 202 -10.26 4.33 2.63
CA THR A 202 -11.38 5.25 2.36
C THR A 202 -11.96 5.10 0.98
N LEU A 203 -11.13 5.04 -0.06
CA LEU A 203 -11.58 5.06 -1.45
C LEU A 203 -11.85 3.67 -2.01
N VAL A 204 -11.35 2.62 -1.34
CA VAL A 204 -11.24 1.28 -1.95
C VAL A 204 -11.90 0.20 -1.07
N PHE A 205 -11.36 -0.08 0.11
CA PHE A 205 -11.86 -1.15 0.99
C PHE A 205 -13.22 -0.84 1.62
N SER A 206 -13.51 0.44 1.89
CA SER A 206 -14.82 0.87 2.39
C SER A 206 -16.00 0.58 1.45
N LYS A 207 -15.71 0.29 0.18
CA LYS A 207 -16.70 0.06 -0.88
C LYS A 207 -17.16 -1.40 -0.94
N VAL A 208 -16.38 -2.31 -0.36
CA VAL A 208 -16.61 -3.76 -0.41
C VAL A 208 -16.18 -4.46 0.90
N PRO A 209 -16.53 -3.93 2.10
CA PRO A 209 -15.94 -4.37 3.36
C PRO A 209 -16.14 -5.86 3.67
N GLU A 210 -17.25 -6.46 3.23
CA GLU A 210 -17.53 -7.89 3.40
C GLU A 210 -16.47 -8.76 2.69
N LYS A 211 -16.18 -8.44 1.43
CA LYS A 211 -15.15 -9.14 0.64
C LYS A 211 -13.75 -8.99 1.25
N ILE A 212 -13.43 -7.79 1.76
CA ILE A 212 -12.14 -7.55 2.41
C ILE A 212 -12.06 -8.38 3.69
N ARG A 213 -13.15 -8.45 4.47
CA ARG A 213 -13.19 -9.25 5.70
C ARG A 213 -12.99 -10.73 5.41
N ASP A 214 -13.72 -11.28 4.44
CA ASP A 214 -13.60 -12.69 4.05
C ASP A 214 -12.18 -13.05 3.59
N TRP A 215 -11.57 -12.15 2.80
CA TRP A 215 -10.20 -12.33 2.32
C TRP A 215 -9.17 -12.32 3.45
N ILE A 216 -9.26 -11.36 4.38
CA ILE A 216 -8.35 -11.25 5.52
C ILE A 216 -8.55 -12.39 6.52
N ASP A 217 -9.80 -12.78 6.80
CA ASP A 217 -10.10 -13.94 7.65
C ASP A 217 -9.59 -15.24 7.00
N GLY A 218 -9.64 -15.34 5.67
CA GLY A 218 -9.02 -16.42 4.91
C GLY A 218 -7.51 -16.47 5.07
N ILE A 219 -6.80 -15.36 4.85
CA ILE A 219 -5.36 -15.26 5.07
C ILE A 219 -4.99 -15.64 6.51
N ALA A 220 -5.68 -15.08 7.50
CA ALA A 220 -5.38 -15.29 8.91
C ALA A 220 -5.61 -16.75 9.35
N ARG A 221 -6.63 -17.41 8.78
CA ARG A 221 -6.95 -18.81 9.05
C ARG A 221 -5.94 -19.75 8.40
N ASP A 222 -5.69 -19.53 7.11
CA ASP A 222 -5.02 -20.53 6.26
C ASP A 222 -3.49 -20.41 6.37
N TRP A 223 -2.93 -19.19 6.40
CA TRP A 223 -1.48 -18.98 6.34
C TRP A 223 -0.83 -18.90 7.72
N LYS A 224 0.35 -19.53 7.86
CA LYS A 224 1.18 -19.53 9.09
C LYS A 224 2.43 -18.63 8.94
N PHE A 225 2.21 -17.34 8.71
CA PHE A 225 3.30 -16.37 8.54
C PHE A 225 3.73 -15.72 9.88
N LYS A 226 5.00 -15.31 9.94
CA LYS A 226 5.62 -14.59 11.08
C LYS A 226 6.23 -13.24 10.69
N ARG A 227 6.22 -12.94 9.39
CA ARG A 227 6.74 -11.70 8.82
C ARG A 227 5.84 -11.26 7.68
N ILE A 228 5.76 -9.95 7.47
CA ILE A 228 5.05 -9.33 6.36
C ILE A 228 6.04 -8.48 5.57
N ILE A 229 5.96 -8.54 4.24
CA ILE A 229 6.65 -7.61 3.35
C ILE A 229 5.57 -6.70 2.76
N PRO A 230 5.35 -5.50 3.30
CA PRO A 230 4.41 -4.56 2.72
C PRO A 230 4.91 -4.10 1.35
N ALA A 231 3.99 -3.77 0.45
CA ALA A 231 4.32 -3.27 -0.88
C ALA A 231 4.93 -1.86 -0.84
N HIS A 232 4.68 -1.11 0.23
CA HIS A 232 5.21 0.24 0.44
C HIS A 232 5.97 0.36 1.76
N PHE A 233 6.92 1.30 1.77
CA PHE A 233 7.77 1.61 2.91
C PHE A 233 8.69 0.44 3.32
N ALA A 234 8.88 0.21 4.62
CA ALA A 234 9.90 -0.70 5.11
C ALA A 234 9.37 -2.13 5.26
N GLY A 235 10.19 -3.10 4.85
CA GLY A 235 9.96 -4.53 5.03
C GLY A 235 11.28 -5.31 4.89
N PRO A 236 11.33 -6.58 5.32
CA PRO A 236 10.28 -7.31 6.04
C PRO A 236 10.08 -6.79 7.47
N ILE A 237 8.86 -6.90 7.99
CA ILE A 237 8.54 -6.59 9.39
C ILE A 237 8.16 -7.86 10.16
N LYS A 238 8.43 -7.89 11.47
CA LYS A 238 7.97 -8.95 12.36
C LYS A 238 6.50 -8.70 12.71
N ALA A 239 5.61 -9.33 11.95
CA ALA A 239 4.16 -9.23 12.11
C ALA A 239 3.52 -10.56 11.70
N GLY A 240 2.53 -11.01 12.47
CA GLY A 240 1.76 -12.22 12.22
C GLY A 240 0.27 -11.91 12.06
N ARG A 241 -0.55 -12.92 12.34
CA ARG A 241 -2.01 -12.85 12.17
C ARG A 241 -2.65 -11.75 13.01
N ALA A 242 -2.20 -11.57 14.26
CA ALA A 242 -2.77 -10.59 15.18
C ALA A 242 -2.55 -9.16 14.66
N GLU A 243 -1.33 -8.83 14.22
CA GLU A 243 -1.02 -7.51 13.66
C GLU A 243 -1.76 -7.27 12.34
N LEU A 244 -1.90 -8.30 11.49
CA LEU A 244 -2.68 -8.19 10.26
C LEU A 244 -4.16 -7.88 10.57
N LEU A 245 -4.80 -8.66 11.46
CA LEU A 245 -6.19 -8.42 11.84
C LEU A 245 -6.39 -7.05 12.49
N ALA A 246 -5.45 -6.60 13.31
CA ALA A 246 -5.48 -5.27 13.91
C ALA A 246 -5.45 -4.17 12.84
N ALA A 247 -4.62 -4.30 11.80
CA ALA A 247 -4.56 -3.33 10.70
C ALA A 247 -5.91 -3.17 9.96
N PHE A 248 -6.72 -4.22 9.94
CA PHE A 248 -8.04 -4.27 9.28
C PHE A 248 -9.23 -4.09 10.23
N ALA A 249 -9.02 -3.82 11.52
CA ALA A 249 -10.10 -3.69 12.51
C ALA A 249 -11.10 -2.54 12.21
N PHE A 250 -10.76 -1.62 11.29
CA PHE A 250 -11.72 -0.62 10.81
C PHE A 250 -12.93 -1.23 10.07
N LEU A 251 -12.83 -2.47 9.59
CA LEU A 251 -13.94 -3.17 8.94
C LEU A 251 -15.10 -3.42 9.92
N ASP A 252 -14.81 -3.59 11.21
CA ASP A 252 -15.84 -3.80 12.24
C ASP A 252 -16.79 -2.59 12.33
N ASP A 253 -16.25 -1.37 12.17
CA ASP A 253 -17.06 -0.14 12.13
C ASP A 253 -17.95 -0.05 10.88
N LEU A 254 -17.55 -0.69 9.78
CA LEU A 254 -18.26 -0.66 8.49
C LEU A 254 -19.31 -1.76 8.36
N LEU A 255 -19.08 -2.93 8.97
CA LEU A 255 -19.95 -4.10 8.84
C LEU A 255 -21.04 -4.20 9.94
N GLY A 256 -20.88 -3.46 11.04
CA GLY A 256 -21.83 -3.47 12.15
C GLY A 256 -21.93 -4.83 12.86
N GLU A 257 -22.83 -4.94 13.85
CA GLU A 257 -22.93 -6.11 14.72
C GLU A 257 -23.43 -7.39 14.02
N ARG A 258 -24.15 -7.27 12.89
CA ARG A 258 -24.70 -8.42 12.15
C ARG A 258 -23.62 -9.33 11.56
N TYR A 259 -22.42 -8.82 11.29
CA TYR A 259 -21.28 -9.61 10.83
C TYR A 259 -20.39 -10.11 11.98
N ILE A 260 -20.63 -9.65 13.22
CA ILE A 260 -19.93 -10.09 14.44
C ILE A 260 -20.65 -11.32 15.02
N THR A 261 -20.95 -12.33 14.21
CA THR A 261 -21.53 -13.61 14.68
C THR A 261 -20.47 -14.61 15.10
N ARG A 262 -19.20 -14.33 14.81
CA ARG A 262 -18.04 -15.04 15.37
C ARG A 262 -17.38 -14.11 16.38
N PRO A 263 -17.06 -14.54 17.61
CA PRO A 263 -16.25 -13.72 18.50
C PRO A 263 -14.92 -13.47 17.79
N SER A 264 -14.75 -12.28 17.23
CA SER A 264 -13.53 -11.96 16.52
C SER A 264 -12.43 -11.96 17.58
N LEU A 265 -11.37 -12.75 17.39
CA LEU A 265 -10.18 -12.59 18.22
C LEU A 265 -9.72 -11.12 18.20
N ALA A 266 -10.01 -10.38 17.12
CA ALA A 266 -9.80 -8.94 17.02
C ALA A 266 -10.49 -8.12 18.14
N LEU A 267 -11.70 -8.46 18.61
CA LEU A 267 -12.40 -7.75 19.70
C LEU A 267 -11.68 -7.88 21.06
N LEU A 268 -11.03 -9.03 21.31
CA LEU A 268 -10.22 -9.26 22.52
C LEU A 268 -8.84 -8.59 22.44
N PHE A 269 -8.25 -8.49 21.25
CA PHE A 269 -6.92 -7.87 21.05
C PHE A 269 -6.98 -6.33 20.87
N THR A 270 -8.07 -5.79 20.32
CA THR A 270 -8.27 -4.34 20.14
C THR A 270 -8.40 -3.58 21.46
N SER A 271 -8.84 -4.22 22.55
CA SER A 271 -8.89 -3.59 23.86
C SER A 271 -7.51 -3.31 24.46
N LEU A 272 -6.46 -4.01 23.99
CA LEU A 272 -5.07 -3.82 24.44
C LEU A 272 -4.20 -2.97 23.49
N MET A 273 -4.47 -3.00 22.17
CA MET A 273 -3.65 -2.29 21.17
C MET A 273 -4.23 -0.95 20.65
N GLY A 274 -5.40 -0.55 21.17
CA GLY A 274 -6.14 0.62 20.70
C GLY A 274 -6.89 0.35 19.39
N LYS A 275 -8.10 0.90 19.26
CA LYS A 275 -8.92 0.75 18.05
C LYS A 275 -8.16 1.27 16.83
N ALA A 276 -7.95 0.45 15.79
CA ALA A 276 -7.25 0.87 14.58
C ALA A 276 -7.93 2.04 13.82
N ALA A 277 -9.19 2.32 14.12
CA ALA A 277 -9.88 3.55 13.70
C ALA A 277 -9.27 4.83 14.29
N SER A 278 -8.42 4.74 15.32
CA SER A 278 -7.79 5.87 16.00
C SER A 278 -6.41 6.25 15.45
N TYR A 279 -5.94 5.63 14.35
CA TYR A 279 -4.60 5.91 13.82
C TYR A 279 -4.54 7.10 12.85
N PHE A 280 -5.69 7.57 12.36
CA PHE A 280 -5.75 8.69 11.41
C PHE A 280 -6.38 9.91 12.07
N PRO A 281 -5.63 11.01 12.24
CA PRO A 281 -6.20 12.26 12.74
C PRO A 281 -7.39 12.70 11.89
N PRO A 282 -8.57 12.98 12.48
CA PRO A 282 -9.77 13.35 11.73
C PRO A 282 -9.57 14.56 10.81
N ASP A 283 -8.76 15.51 11.24
CA ASP A 283 -8.43 16.70 10.46
C ASP A 283 -7.64 16.36 9.19
N ASP A 284 -6.72 15.38 9.25
CA ASP A 284 -5.94 14.93 8.08
C ASP A 284 -6.79 14.13 7.08
N MET A 285 -7.90 13.54 7.55
CA MET A 285 -8.83 12.78 6.71
C MET A 285 -9.78 13.65 5.86
N LYS A 286 -9.88 14.95 6.12
CA LYS A 286 -10.88 15.83 5.47
C LYS A 286 -10.78 15.84 3.96
N THR A 287 -9.56 15.98 3.42
CA THR A 287 -9.31 15.99 1.97
C THR A 287 -9.74 14.68 1.32
N LEU A 288 -9.36 13.54 1.91
CA LEU A 288 -9.75 12.22 1.43
C LEU A 288 -11.25 11.98 1.50
N SER A 289 -11.89 12.41 2.60
CA SER A 289 -13.34 12.26 2.78
C SER A 289 -14.11 13.10 1.77
N SER A 290 -13.67 14.34 1.53
CA SER A 290 -14.28 15.22 0.52
C SER A 290 -14.08 14.68 -0.91
N LEU A 291 -12.91 14.10 -1.19
CA LEU A 291 -12.65 13.42 -2.46
C LEU A 291 -13.56 12.20 -2.64
N ASP A 292 -13.77 11.40 -1.59
CA ASP A 292 -14.70 10.27 -1.62
C ASP A 292 -16.13 10.73 -1.94
N GLU A 293 -16.62 11.74 -1.22
CA GLU A 293 -17.94 12.34 -1.45
C GLU A 293 -18.10 12.83 -2.90
N LEU A 294 -17.08 13.52 -3.43
CA LEU A 294 -17.07 13.97 -4.82
C LEU A 294 -17.15 12.79 -5.79
N LEU A 295 -16.29 11.78 -5.64
CA LEU A 295 -16.25 10.60 -6.52
C LEU A 295 -17.57 9.81 -6.47
N VAL A 296 -18.20 9.73 -5.30
CA VAL A 296 -19.53 9.14 -5.13
C VAL A 296 -20.59 9.98 -5.83
N SER A 297 -20.55 11.31 -5.69
CA SER A 297 -21.56 12.21 -6.27
C SER A 297 -21.58 12.18 -7.80
N VAL A 298 -20.41 11.99 -8.44
CA VAL A 298 -20.28 11.88 -9.90
C VAL A 298 -20.42 10.43 -10.40
N GLY A 299 -20.70 9.47 -9.52
CA GLY A 299 -20.87 8.06 -9.87
C GLY A 299 -19.59 7.34 -10.27
N ALA A 300 -18.41 7.92 -10.01
CA ALA A 300 -17.12 7.31 -10.33
C ALA A 300 -16.78 6.14 -9.40
N VAL A 301 -17.28 6.16 -8.16
CA VAL A 301 -17.12 5.06 -7.19
C VAL A 301 -18.45 4.75 -6.50
N LYS A 302 -18.59 3.53 -5.97
CA LYS A 302 -19.75 3.13 -5.18
C LYS A 302 -19.82 3.93 -3.87
N LYS A 303 -21.03 4.05 -3.31
CA LYS A 303 -21.21 4.57 -1.95
C LYS A 303 -20.46 3.70 -0.95
N THR A 304 -19.87 4.35 0.04
CA THR A 304 -19.28 3.68 1.20
C THR A 304 -20.36 2.90 1.94
N VAL A 305 -20.08 1.65 2.28
CA VAL A 305 -20.99 0.84 3.10
C VAL A 305 -20.95 1.40 4.52
N SER A 306 -22.12 1.76 5.04
CA SER A 306 -22.30 2.23 6.42
C SER A 306 -23.08 1.16 7.18
N GLY A 307 -22.41 0.41 8.04
CA GLY A 307 -23.05 -0.57 8.94
C GLY A 307 -23.95 0.05 10.01
N ARG A 308 -24.03 1.38 10.07
CA ARG A 308 -25.03 2.10 10.87
C ARG A 308 -26.22 2.42 9.95
N GLU A 309 -27.24 1.56 10.00
CA GLU A 309 -28.61 2.00 9.72
C GLU A 309 -28.90 3.20 10.65
N ARG A 310 -29.35 4.33 10.09
CA ARG A 310 -29.95 5.41 10.87
C ARG A 310 -31.37 5.01 11.25
#